data_AF-A0A843HRC8-F1
#
_entry.id   AF-A0A843HRC8-F1
#
_cell.length_a   1.000
_cell.length_b   1.000
_cell.length_c   1.000
_cell.angle_alpha   90.00
_cell.angle_beta   90.00
_cell.angle_gamma   90.00
#
_symmetry.space_group_name_H-M   'P 1'
#
loop_
_entity.id
_entity.type
_entity.pdbx_description
1 polymer ?
#
loop_
_entity_poly.entity_id
_entity_poly.type
_entity_poly.pdbx_seq_one_letter_code
_entity_poly.pdbx_strand_id
1 'polypeptide(L)'
;MQRWTSCLTEESTPECKPAIDNTREDEELMIHKKLTDLEYSVQGKFHDAYSKMNASELLKNMGVESIAINETLRDLTTQMAYFVRGRMDPKYVKMFYKAAGLYEIGEAEAKTIITNTLESNHMSGRAADFVPVKDGKLWWNAPDDVWRVMGEIGESCGLKWGGRWKELKDTPHFEA
;
A
#
# COMPACT_ATOMS: atom_id res chain seq x y z
N MET A 1 -16.20 22.23 72.45
CA MET A 1 -16.34 20.77 72.19
C MET A 1 -16.60 20.66 70.69
N GLN A 2 -15.78 20.03 69.87
CA GLN A 2 -15.19 18.70 69.98
C GLN A 2 -13.72 18.69 69.54
N ARG A 3 -12.91 17.91 70.27
CA ARG A 3 -11.56 17.47 69.89
C ARG A 3 -11.69 16.34 68.88
N TRP A 4 -10.84 16.30 67.85
CA TRP A 4 -10.28 15.07 67.30
C TRP A 4 -8.80 15.30 66.93
N THR A 5 -8.04 14.23 67.01
CA THR A 5 -6.62 14.12 67.36
C THR A 5 -5.74 13.94 66.12
N SER A 6 -4.51 14.48 66.18
CA SER A 6 -3.22 13.88 65.76
C SER A 6 -3.20 12.79 64.67
N CYS A 7 -2.41 13.00 63.60
CA CYS A 7 -1.20 12.19 63.35
C CYS A 7 -0.37 12.69 62.15
N LEU A 8 0.90 12.99 62.44
CA LEU A 8 2.16 12.71 61.71
C LEU A 8 2.18 12.49 60.18
N THR A 9 3.04 13.31 59.56
CA THR A 9 4.02 13.09 58.47
C THR A 9 4.06 11.74 57.74
N GLU A 10 4.17 11.80 56.40
CA GLU A 10 5.08 11.00 55.53
C GLU A 10 4.89 11.49 54.08
N GLU A 11 5.87 12.19 53.53
CA GLU A 11 6.88 11.69 52.58
C GLU A 11 6.37 11.42 51.15
N SER A 12 7.01 12.14 50.24
CA SER A 12 6.86 12.13 48.79
C SER A 12 7.19 10.78 48.15
N THR A 13 6.33 10.32 47.25
CA THR A 13 6.75 9.43 46.16
C THR A 13 6.41 10.08 44.82
N PRO A 14 7.37 10.25 43.89
CA PRO A 14 7.04 10.61 42.53
C PRO A 14 6.46 9.37 41.84
N GLU A 15 5.23 9.47 41.35
CA GLU A 15 4.65 8.48 40.45
C GLU A 15 5.57 8.30 39.24
N CYS A 16 6.20 7.13 39.16
CA CYS A 16 6.95 6.70 38.00
C CYS A 16 5.92 6.41 36.89
N LYS A 17 5.64 7.41 36.04
CA LYS A 17 4.92 7.17 34.80
C LYS A 17 5.74 6.18 33.98
N PRO A 18 5.17 5.06 33.50
CA PRO A 18 5.92 4.16 32.64
C PRO A 18 6.39 4.96 31.42
N ALA A 19 7.67 4.84 31.09
CA ALA A 19 8.19 5.31 29.82
C ALA A 19 7.36 4.62 28.74
N ILE A 20 6.65 5.43 27.96
CA ILE A 20 5.99 4.96 26.75
C ILE A 20 7.14 4.58 25.83
N ASP A 21 7.42 3.28 25.76
CA ASP A 21 8.37 2.72 24.82
C ASP A 21 7.82 2.97 23.43
N ASN A 22 8.24 4.08 22.83
CA ASN A 22 7.85 4.48 21.48
C ASN A 22 8.71 3.76 20.43
N THR A 23 9.29 2.61 20.78
CA THR A 23 10.00 1.77 19.85
C THR A 23 9.11 0.59 19.50
N ARG A 24 8.76 0.51 18.22
CA ARG A 24 8.17 -0.66 17.54
C ARG A 24 6.64 -0.70 17.45
N GLU A 25 6.05 0.21 16.67
CA GLU A 25 4.71 0.00 16.05
C GLU A 25 4.45 0.86 14.80
N ASP A 26 5.36 1.76 14.40
CA ASP A 26 5.14 2.66 13.26
C ASP A 26 5.32 2.01 11.87
N GLU A 27 5.76 0.75 11.78
CA GLU A 27 5.90 0.02 10.51
C GLU A 27 4.64 -0.78 10.10
N GLU A 28 3.62 -0.87 10.97
CA GLU A 28 2.40 -1.67 10.72
C GLU A 28 1.24 -0.91 10.05
N LEU A 29 1.46 0.34 9.60
CA LEU A 29 0.43 1.19 8.99
C LEU A 29 0.28 1.03 7.46
N MET A 30 0.81 -0.03 6.84
CA MET A 30 0.66 -0.31 5.41
C MET A 30 0.11 -1.73 5.18
N ILE A 31 -1.17 -1.91 5.48
CA ILE A 31 -1.95 -3.17 5.48
C ILE A 31 -2.10 -3.87 4.11
N HIS A 32 -1.43 -3.42 3.05
CA HIS A 32 -1.86 -3.68 1.68
C HIS A 32 -0.71 -3.98 0.71
N LYS A 33 0.34 -4.68 1.17
CA LYS A 33 1.52 -4.99 0.32
C LYS A 33 1.97 -6.44 0.39
N LYS A 34 1.29 -7.29 1.16
CA LYS A 34 1.68 -8.70 1.29
C LYS A 34 0.82 -9.54 0.35
N LEU A 35 1.45 -10.47 -0.38
CA LEU A 35 0.72 -11.42 -1.22
C LEU A 35 -0.18 -12.35 -0.39
N THR A 36 0.13 -12.52 0.89
CA THR A 36 -0.70 -13.27 1.85
C THR A 36 -2.06 -12.61 2.13
N ASP A 37 -2.21 -11.33 1.80
CA ASP A 37 -3.46 -10.59 1.98
C ASP A 37 -4.44 -10.84 0.83
N LEU A 38 -3.96 -11.44 -0.27
CA LEU A 38 -4.78 -11.78 -1.43
C LEU A 38 -5.69 -12.97 -1.12
N GLU A 39 -6.72 -13.14 -1.93
CA GLU A 39 -7.63 -14.26 -1.82
C GLU A 39 -6.89 -15.59 -2.04
N TYR A 40 -7.07 -16.54 -1.13
CA TYR A 40 -6.26 -17.75 -1.04
C TYR A 40 -6.17 -18.53 -2.36
N SER A 41 -7.26 -18.61 -3.13
CA SER A 41 -7.28 -19.38 -4.39
C SER A 41 -6.39 -18.79 -5.49
N VAL A 42 -6.01 -17.51 -5.39
CA VAL A 42 -5.20 -16.82 -6.40
C VAL A 42 -3.77 -16.50 -5.94
N GLN A 43 -3.48 -16.60 -4.64
CA GLN A 43 -2.15 -16.29 -4.06
C GLN A 43 -0.99 -16.97 -4.80
N GLY A 44 -1.13 -18.24 -5.16
CA GLY A 44 -0.09 -19.01 -5.86
C GLY A 44 0.33 -18.36 -7.18
N LYS A 45 -0.63 -17.86 -7.97
CA LYS A 45 -0.34 -17.21 -9.25
C LYS A 45 0.48 -15.93 -9.07
N PHE A 46 0.15 -15.13 -8.07
CA PHE A 46 0.87 -13.90 -7.75
C PHE A 46 2.27 -14.19 -7.21
N HIS A 47 2.43 -15.19 -6.35
CA HIS A 47 3.74 -15.63 -5.87
C HIS A 47 4.64 -16.12 -7.00
N ASP A 48 4.10 -16.92 -7.92
CA ASP A 48 4.82 -17.42 -9.08
C ASP A 48 5.24 -16.27 -10.00
N ALA A 49 4.32 -15.34 -10.30
CA ALA A 49 4.60 -14.16 -11.11
C ALA A 49 5.70 -13.29 -10.48
N TYR A 50 5.55 -12.93 -9.21
CA TYR A 50 6.53 -12.13 -8.48
C TYR A 50 7.91 -12.78 -8.45
N SER A 51 7.96 -14.10 -8.19
CA SER A 51 9.21 -14.86 -8.15
C SER A 51 9.89 -14.92 -9.53
N LYS A 52 9.12 -15.20 -10.59
CA LYS A 52 9.65 -15.25 -11.97
C LYS A 52 10.13 -13.89 -12.46
N MET A 53 9.43 -12.81 -12.15
CA MET A 53 9.87 -11.46 -12.53
C MET A 53 11.22 -11.12 -11.86
N ASN A 54 11.36 -11.37 -10.55
CA ASN A 54 12.63 -11.15 -9.85
C ASN A 54 13.78 -12.07 -10.34
N ALA A 55 13.45 -13.27 -10.82
CA ALA A 55 14.42 -14.20 -11.39
C ALA A 55 14.77 -13.93 -12.86
N SER A 56 14.08 -13.01 -13.54
CA SER A 56 14.25 -12.78 -14.98
C SER A 56 15.57 -12.07 -15.31
N GLU A 57 16.50 -12.80 -15.92
CA GLU A 57 17.75 -12.22 -16.44
C GLU A 57 17.49 -11.16 -17.52
N LEU A 58 16.40 -11.28 -18.28
CA LEU A 58 16.02 -10.27 -19.25
C LEU A 58 15.69 -8.94 -18.56
N LEU A 59 14.88 -8.95 -17.50
CA LEU A 59 14.56 -7.74 -16.74
C LEU A 59 15.81 -7.13 -16.09
N LYS A 60 16.70 -7.96 -15.54
CA LYS A 60 17.98 -7.51 -14.99
C LYS A 60 18.85 -6.82 -16.03
N ASN A 61 18.97 -7.40 -17.23
CA ASN A 61 19.72 -6.81 -18.34
C ASN A 61 19.10 -5.49 -18.83
N MET A 62 17.81 -5.28 -18.60
CA MET A 62 17.12 -4.01 -18.87
C MET A 62 17.25 -2.98 -17.73
N GLY A 63 17.97 -3.33 -16.66
CA GLY A 63 18.27 -2.46 -15.52
C GLY A 63 17.25 -2.55 -14.38
N VAL A 64 16.40 -3.58 -14.33
CA VAL A 64 15.53 -3.85 -13.19
C VAL A 64 16.31 -4.61 -12.12
N GLU A 65 16.40 -4.04 -10.91
CA GLU A 65 17.11 -4.65 -9.78
C GLU A 65 16.22 -5.63 -9.01
N SER A 66 14.96 -5.27 -8.83
CA SER A 66 13.94 -6.07 -8.14
C SER A 66 12.54 -5.63 -8.54
N ILE A 67 11.53 -6.37 -8.10
CA ILE A 67 10.13 -5.98 -8.21
C ILE A 67 9.61 -5.59 -6.83
N ALA A 68 8.95 -4.44 -6.74
CA ALA A 68 8.21 -4.05 -5.55
C ALA A 68 6.75 -4.47 -5.66
N ILE A 69 6.19 -4.95 -4.56
CA ILE A 69 4.74 -5.11 -4.39
C ILE A 69 4.22 -3.76 -3.89
N ASN A 70 3.60 -3.00 -4.79
CA ASN A 70 3.13 -1.65 -4.47
C ASN A 70 1.79 -1.68 -3.74
N GLU A 71 0.88 -2.57 -4.15
CA GLU A 71 -0.45 -2.70 -3.55
C GLU A 71 -1.01 -4.11 -3.76
N THR A 72 -1.77 -4.63 -2.80
CA THR A 72 -2.49 -5.92 -2.86
C THR A 72 -3.97 -5.74 -2.50
N LEU A 73 -4.44 -6.30 -1.38
CA LEU A 73 -5.80 -6.09 -0.88
C LEU A 73 -6.00 -4.60 -0.56
N ARG A 74 -7.13 -4.01 -0.93
CA ARG A 74 -7.44 -2.61 -0.64
C ARG A 74 -8.78 -2.49 0.07
N ASP A 75 -8.80 -1.86 1.23
CA ASP A 75 -10.04 -1.68 1.98
C ASP A 75 -10.97 -0.65 1.32
N LEU A 76 -12.27 -0.72 1.65
CA LEU A 76 -13.29 0.19 1.15
C LEU A 76 -12.96 1.66 1.45
N THR A 77 -12.48 1.96 2.67
CA THR A 77 -12.10 3.32 3.07
C THR A 77 -10.95 3.86 2.23
N THR A 78 -9.95 3.03 1.94
CA THR A 78 -8.82 3.35 1.06
C THR A 78 -9.29 3.57 -0.38
N GLN A 79 -10.16 2.70 -0.92
CA GLN A 79 -10.73 2.89 -2.26
C GLN A 79 -11.52 4.19 -2.36
N MET A 80 -12.34 4.51 -1.36
CA MET A 80 -13.08 5.77 -1.31
C MET A 80 -12.13 6.96 -1.27
N ALA A 81 -11.07 6.91 -0.45
CA ALA A 81 -10.07 7.97 -0.36
C ALA A 81 -9.34 8.18 -1.70
N TYR A 82 -9.01 7.12 -2.42
CA TYR A 82 -8.42 7.22 -3.77
C TYR A 82 -9.41 7.78 -4.78
N PHE A 83 -10.67 7.36 -4.73
CA PHE A 83 -11.69 7.77 -5.69
C PHE A 83 -12.03 9.26 -5.59
N VAL A 84 -12.08 9.85 -4.39
CA VAL A 84 -12.42 11.26 -4.23
C VAL A 84 -11.35 12.23 -4.74
N ARG A 85 -10.11 11.75 -4.98
CA ARG A 85 -9.04 12.58 -5.55
C ARG A 85 -9.42 13.13 -6.91
N GLY A 86 -9.10 14.41 -7.14
CA GLY A 86 -9.46 15.15 -8.35
C GLY A 86 -10.97 15.36 -8.57
N ARG A 87 -11.82 14.90 -7.63
CA ARG A 87 -13.29 15.00 -7.70
C ARG A 87 -13.88 15.88 -6.58
N MET A 88 -13.11 16.12 -5.52
CA MET A 88 -13.50 16.95 -4.38
C MET A 88 -12.45 18.03 -4.09
N ASP A 89 -12.85 19.05 -3.33
CA ASP A 89 -11.91 20.03 -2.78
C ASP A 89 -10.80 19.31 -1.98
N PRO A 90 -9.51 19.69 -2.13
CA PRO A 90 -8.39 19.06 -1.44
C PRO A 90 -8.56 18.94 0.08
N LYS A 91 -9.28 19.88 0.72
CA LYS A 91 -9.62 19.81 2.13
C LYS A 91 -10.37 18.52 2.47
N TYR A 92 -11.35 18.14 1.67
CA TYR A 92 -12.14 16.91 1.90
C TYR A 92 -11.34 15.66 1.55
N VAL A 93 -10.56 15.69 0.46
CA VAL A 93 -9.67 14.57 0.10
C VAL A 93 -8.72 14.22 1.25
N LYS A 94 -8.10 15.23 1.88
CA LYS A 94 -7.26 15.05 3.08
C LYS A 94 -8.01 14.42 4.25
N MET A 95 -9.29 14.77 4.44
CA MET A 95 -10.13 14.14 5.47
C MET A 95 -10.41 12.66 5.18
N PHE A 96 -10.66 12.29 3.91
CA PHE A 96 -10.82 10.88 3.53
C PHE A 96 -9.52 10.08 3.73
N TYR A 97 -8.38 10.64 3.34
CA TYR A 97 -7.07 10.02 3.57
C TYR A 97 -6.82 9.76 5.06
N LYS A 98 -7.06 10.78 5.90
CA LYS A 98 -6.96 10.66 7.35
C LYS A 98 -7.91 9.59 7.91
N ALA A 99 -9.17 9.56 7.45
CA ALA A 99 -10.17 8.58 7.91
C ALA A 99 -9.82 7.14 7.50
N ALA A 100 -9.13 6.96 6.37
CA ALA A 100 -8.64 5.68 5.90
C ALA A 100 -7.31 5.25 6.56
N GLY A 101 -6.74 6.06 7.47
CA GLY A 101 -5.45 5.77 8.10
C GLY A 101 -4.25 5.91 7.15
N LEU A 102 -4.43 6.63 6.04
CA LEU A 102 -3.38 6.88 5.06
C LEU A 102 -2.48 8.06 5.47
N TYR A 103 -1.34 8.18 4.80
CA TYR A 103 -0.41 9.30 4.96
C TYR A 103 -1.07 10.66 4.67
N GLU A 104 -0.44 11.73 5.14
CA GLU A 104 -0.87 13.10 4.84
C GLU A 104 -0.60 13.44 3.36
N ILE A 105 -1.66 13.44 2.55
CA ILE A 105 -1.58 13.72 1.11
C ILE A 105 -1.32 15.20 0.80
N GLY A 106 -0.46 15.46 -0.17
CA GLY A 106 -0.16 16.81 -0.66
C GLY A 106 -1.27 17.43 -1.52
N GLU A 107 -1.27 18.76 -1.66
CA GLU A 107 -2.25 19.50 -2.47
C GLU A 107 -2.28 19.09 -3.94
N ALA A 108 -1.11 18.88 -4.55
CA ALA A 108 -1.01 18.47 -5.94
C ALA A 108 -1.55 17.04 -6.13
N GLU A 109 -1.17 16.12 -5.25
CA GLU A 109 -1.62 14.72 -5.29
C GLU A 109 -3.14 14.61 -5.11
N ALA A 110 -3.71 15.39 -4.19
CA ALA A 110 -5.15 15.41 -3.92
C ALA A 110 -5.99 15.81 -5.15
N LYS A 111 -5.40 16.55 -6.09
CA LYS A 111 -6.05 17.00 -7.33
C LYS A 111 -5.89 16.02 -8.50
N THR A 112 -5.04 15.00 -8.36
CA THR A 112 -4.79 14.01 -9.41
C THR A 112 -5.70 12.80 -9.25
N ILE A 113 -6.46 12.48 -10.29
CA ILE A 113 -7.26 11.26 -10.36
C ILE A 113 -6.34 10.05 -10.50
N ILE A 114 -6.46 9.07 -9.59
CA ILE A 114 -5.68 7.82 -9.63
C ILE A 114 -6.54 6.56 -9.80
N THR A 115 -7.86 6.68 -9.69
CA THR A 115 -8.81 5.61 -9.98
C THR A 115 -10.07 6.20 -10.60
N ASN A 116 -10.69 5.44 -11.49
CA ASN A 116 -11.96 5.78 -12.14
C ASN A 116 -13.14 4.94 -11.66
N THR A 117 -12.92 3.99 -10.76
CA THR A 117 -13.95 3.08 -10.25
C THR A 117 -13.98 3.10 -8.72
N LEU A 118 -15.15 2.87 -8.13
CA LEU A 118 -15.30 2.50 -6.72
C LEU A 118 -15.26 0.98 -6.53
N GLU A 119 -15.43 0.22 -7.59
CA GLU A 119 -15.41 -1.24 -7.61
C GLU A 119 -14.07 -1.68 -8.21
N SER A 120 -13.12 -2.03 -7.35
CA SER A 120 -11.76 -2.44 -7.74
C SER A 120 -11.51 -3.90 -7.36
N ASN A 121 -10.83 -4.65 -8.23
CA ASN A 121 -10.41 -6.03 -7.94
C ASN A 121 -9.43 -6.12 -6.76
N HIS A 122 -8.78 -5.02 -6.38
CA HIS A 122 -8.00 -4.96 -5.13
C HIS A 122 -8.88 -5.18 -3.90
N MET A 123 -10.16 -4.78 -3.92
CA MET A 123 -11.05 -4.92 -2.76
C MET A 123 -11.49 -6.36 -2.50
N SER A 124 -11.42 -7.22 -3.51
CA SER A 124 -11.68 -8.66 -3.36
C SER A 124 -10.40 -9.47 -3.12
N GLY A 125 -9.24 -8.81 -2.99
CA GLY A 125 -7.94 -9.48 -2.85
C GLY A 125 -7.54 -10.25 -4.11
N ARG A 126 -8.06 -9.85 -5.28
CA ARG A 126 -7.81 -10.53 -6.56
C ARG A 126 -6.93 -9.74 -7.52
N ALA A 127 -6.33 -8.66 -7.03
CA ALA A 127 -5.38 -7.85 -7.79
C ALA A 127 -4.15 -7.46 -6.96
N ALA A 128 -3.04 -7.26 -7.64
CA ALA A 128 -1.82 -6.70 -7.08
C ALA A 128 -1.09 -5.83 -8.10
N ASP A 129 -0.43 -4.79 -7.60
CA ASP A 129 0.41 -3.90 -8.38
C ASP A 129 1.88 -4.26 -8.21
N PHE A 130 2.54 -4.62 -9.31
CA PHE A 130 3.97 -4.89 -9.36
C PHE A 130 4.71 -3.78 -10.10
N VAL A 131 5.74 -3.22 -9.47
CA VAL A 131 6.49 -2.06 -10.00
C VAL A 131 7.98 -2.43 -10.06
N PRO A 132 8.66 -2.24 -11.21
CA PRO A 132 10.10 -2.47 -11.29
C PRO A 132 10.84 -1.47 -10.41
N VAL A 133 11.93 -1.92 -9.80
CA VAL A 133 12.82 -1.09 -8.98
C VAL A 133 14.14 -0.92 -9.72
N LYS A 134 14.67 0.30 -9.70
CA LYS A 134 15.97 0.66 -10.25
C LYS A 134 16.63 1.71 -9.35
N ASP A 135 17.92 1.55 -9.07
CA ASP A 135 18.69 2.38 -8.15
C ASP A 135 18.00 2.50 -6.78
N GLY A 136 17.44 1.38 -6.28
CA GLY A 136 16.69 1.31 -5.03
C GLY A 136 15.36 2.09 -4.98
N LYS A 137 14.84 2.57 -6.12
CA LYS A 137 13.61 3.36 -6.21
C LYS A 137 12.60 2.71 -7.15
N LEU A 138 11.31 2.92 -6.85
CA LEU A 138 10.23 2.56 -7.77
C LEU A 138 10.42 3.26 -9.12
N TRP A 139 10.51 2.48 -10.19
CA TRP A 139 10.82 2.96 -11.53
C TRP A 139 9.53 3.13 -12.35
N TRP A 140 8.71 4.09 -11.95
CA TRP A 140 7.40 4.37 -12.59
C TRP A 140 7.50 4.71 -14.08
N ASN A 141 8.59 5.35 -14.49
CA ASN A 141 8.88 5.71 -15.88
C ASN A 141 9.79 4.68 -16.59
N ALA A 142 9.73 3.41 -16.18
CA ALA A 142 10.42 2.35 -16.90
C ALA A 142 9.98 2.29 -18.37
N PRO A 143 10.87 1.93 -19.31
CA PRO A 143 10.53 1.77 -20.72
C PRO A 143 9.38 0.77 -20.92
N ASP A 144 8.55 0.99 -21.95
CA ASP A 144 7.40 0.14 -22.28
C ASP A 144 7.77 -1.35 -22.40
N ASP A 145 8.97 -1.66 -22.90
CA ASP A 145 9.45 -3.03 -23.00
C ASP A 145 9.63 -3.71 -21.62
N VAL A 146 10.03 -2.96 -20.58
CA VAL A 146 10.15 -3.50 -19.21
C VAL A 146 8.78 -3.93 -18.73
N TRP A 147 7.80 -3.03 -18.84
CA TRP A 147 6.41 -3.29 -18.48
C TRP A 147 5.83 -4.45 -19.28
N ARG A 148 6.10 -4.51 -20.58
CA ARG A 148 5.66 -5.61 -21.46
C ARG A 148 6.22 -6.95 -21.01
N VAL A 149 7.51 -7.04 -20.69
CA VAL A 149 8.14 -8.28 -20.21
C VAL A 149 7.55 -8.70 -18.85
N MET A 150 7.36 -7.77 -17.92
CA MET A 150 6.67 -8.05 -16.65
C MET A 150 5.25 -8.57 -16.90
N GLY A 151 4.51 -7.92 -17.79
CA GLY A 151 3.17 -8.32 -18.23
C GLY A 151 3.14 -9.76 -18.74
N GLU A 152 3.99 -10.08 -19.71
CA GLU A 152 4.10 -11.41 -20.31
C GLU A 152 4.47 -12.49 -19.29
N ILE A 153 5.33 -12.18 -18.31
CA ILE A 153 5.65 -13.09 -17.20
C ILE A 153 4.41 -13.34 -16.33
N GLY A 154 3.68 -12.29 -15.94
CA GLY A 154 2.45 -12.44 -15.16
C GLY A 154 1.38 -13.25 -15.90
N GLU A 155 1.20 -12.98 -17.20
CA GLU A 155 0.31 -13.74 -18.08
C GLU A 155 0.68 -15.23 -18.13
N SER A 156 1.98 -15.56 -18.18
CA SER A 156 2.47 -16.94 -18.14
C SER A 156 2.15 -17.68 -16.83
N CYS A 157 1.84 -16.95 -15.76
CA CYS A 157 1.40 -17.49 -14.48
C CYS A 157 -0.13 -17.52 -14.32
N GLY A 158 -0.88 -17.20 -15.39
CA GLY A 158 -2.34 -17.24 -15.40
C GLY A 158 -3.00 -16.01 -14.76
N LEU A 159 -2.29 -14.88 -14.71
CA LEU A 159 -2.84 -13.56 -14.40
C LEU A 159 -3.27 -12.85 -15.69
N LYS A 160 -4.21 -11.92 -15.58
CA LYS A 160 -4.46 -10.88 -16.59
C LYS A 160 -3.64 -9.64 -16.22
N TRP A 161 -3.10 -8.97 -17.23
CA TRP A 161 -2.27 -7.78 -17.03
C TRP A 161 -2.97 -6.52 -17.53
N GLY A 162 -3.01 -5.47 -16.71
CA GLY A 162 -3.66 -4.18 -17.00
C GLY A 162 -3.05 -3.42 -18.17
N GLY A 163 -1.79 -3.70 -18.53
CA GLY A 163 -1.18 -3.16 -19.75
C GLY A 163 -1.82 -3.65 -21.06
N ARG A 164 -2.62 -4.73 -21.02
CA ARG A 164 -3.42 -5.21 -22.17
C ARG A 164 -4.75 -4.50 -22.34
N TRP A 165 -5.18 -3.69 -21.38
CA TRP A 165 -6.46 -3.00 -21.49
C TRP A 165 -6.48 -2.06 -22.70
N LYS A 166 -7.62 -2.00 -23.39
CA LYS A 166 -7.80 -1.17 -24.58
C LYS A 166 -7.81 0.31 -24.25
N GLU A 167 -8.37 0.63 -23.08
CA GLU A 167 -8.50 1.97 -22.53
C GLU A 167 -7.91 1.97 -21.12
N LEU A 168 -7.39 3.11 -20.69
CA LEU A 168 -6.87 3.31 -19.32
C LEU A 168 -5.85 2.24 -18.90
N LYS A 169 -4.85 1.99 -19.75
CA LYS A 169 -3.79 1.01 -19.46
C LYS A 169 -3.16 1.26 -18.10
N ASP A 170 -3.10 0.19 -17.32
CA ASP A 170 -2.53 0.19 -15.97
C ASP A 170 -1.41 -0.86 -15.91
N THR A 171 -0.18 -0.43 -16.20
CA THR A 171 0.95 -1.35 -16.37
C THR A 171 1.44 -2.02 -15.09
N PRO A 172 1.30 -1.43 -13.88
CA PRO A 172 1.52 -2.15 -12.63
C PRO A 172 0.49 -3.23 -12.32
N HIS A 173 -0.76 -3.10 -12.78
CA HIS A 173 -1.90 -3.92 -12.34
C HIS A 173 -1.89 -5.34 -12.91
N PHE A 174 -2.07 -6.33 -12.02
CA PHE A 174 -2.33 -7.72 -12.36
C PHE A 174 -3.54 -8.24 -11.61
N GLU A 175 -4.38 -9.05 -12.26
CA GLU A 175 -5.58 -9.66 -11.65
C GLU A 175 -5.78 -11.13 -12.04
N ALA A 176 -6.51 -11.88 -11.21
CA ALA A 176 -6.76 -13.32 -11.38
C ALA A 176 -8.24 -13.69 -11.50
#